data_AF-A0A2X4V1F4-F1
#
_entry.id   AF-A0A2X4V1F4-F1
#
_cell.length_a   1.000
_cell.length_b   1.000
_cell.length_c   1.000
_cell.angle_alpha   90.00
_cell.angle_beta   90.00
_cell.angle_gamma   90.00
#
_symmetry.space_group_name_H-M   'P 1'
#
loop_
_entity.id
_entity.type
_entity.pdbx_description
1 polymer ?
#
loop_
_entity_poly.entity_id
_entity_poly.type
_entity_poly.pdbx_seq_one_letter_code
_entity_poly.pdbx_strand_id
1 'polypeptide(L)'
;MNMKSLKTLLVGLIAVIFIAGCSGNRAARNLSTDLDGTFSNQQIEKAIMDSGKARGWEMKKMRAGLITGKIVTRGNSAEIRIPYTSTGYAIEYVGSQNLTADTTKVPNNYNRWATKLDQDIQNKLLMVK
;
A
#
# COMPACT_ATOMS: atom_id res chain seq x y z
N MET A 1 37.03 -10.09 -43.83
CA MET A 1 36.15 -10.20 -42.64
C MET A 1 35.37 -11.51 -42.74
N ASN A 2 35.64 -12.48 -41.86
CA ASN A 2 35.15 -13.87 -42.00
C ASN A 2 33.63 -14.00 -41.74
N MET A 3 32.91 -14.66 -42.65
CA MET A 3 31.45 -14.90 -42.59
C MET A 3 30.96 -15.67 -41.35
N LYS A 4 31.87 -16.27 -40.57
CA LYS A 4 31.55 -16.99 -39.32
C LYS A 4 31.37 -16.05 -38.12
N SER A 5 32.09 -14.93 -38.12
CA SER A 5 32.02 -13.89 -37.08
C SER A 5 30.77 -13.00 -37.23
N LEU A 6 30.24 -12.90 -38.46
CA LEU A 6 29.02 -12.13 -38.77
C LEU A 6 27.75 -12.84 -38.29
N LYS A 7 27.72 -14.19 -38.32
CA LYS A 7 26.59 -14.99 -37.81
C LYS A 7 26.53 -15.00 -36.29
N THR A 8 27.67 -14.99 -35.62
CA THR A 8 27.76 -14.94 -34.14
C THR A 8 27.40 -13.56 -33.59
N LEU A 9 27.65 -12.48 -34.35
CA LEU A 9 27.19 -11.13 -34.02
C LEU A 9 25.68 -10.92 -34.20
N LEU A 10 25.05 -11.60 -35.16
CA LEU A 10 23.60 -11.47 -35.41
C LEU A 10 22.73 -12.15 -34.33
N VAL A 11 23.22 -13.22 -33.69
CA VAL A 11 22.49 -13.96 -32.65
C VAL A 11 22.51 -13.22 -31.31
N GLY A 12 23.52 -12.39 -31.03
CA GLY A 12 23.61 -11.59 -29.81
C GLY A 12 22.71 -10.35 -29.78
N LEU A 13 22.34 -9.81 -30.95
CA LEU A 13 21.60 -8.54 -31.05
C LEU A 13 20.08 -8.69 -30.85
N ILE A 14 19.53 -9.89 -31.01
CA ILE A 14 18.07 -10.15 -30.96
C ILE A 14 17.56 -10.34 -29.51
N ALA A 15 18.43 -10.62 -28.54
CA ALA A 15 18.03 -10.88 -27.15
C ALA A 15 17.79 -9.62 -26.29
N VAL A 16 18.07 -8.41 -26.78
CA VAL A 16 18.11 -7.18 -25.95
C VAL A 16 16.83 -6.34 -26.01
N ILE A 17 15.86 -6.64 -26.88
CA ILE A 17 14.80 -5.68 -27.24
C ILE A 17 13.47 -5.84 -26.44
N PHE A 18 13.27 -6.90 -25.64
CA PHE A 18 11.96 -7.14 -25.00
C PHE A 18 11.92 -6.98 -23.47
N ILE A 19 12.65 -6.02 -22.90
CA ILE A 19 12.37 -5.54 -21.53
C ILE A 19 11.74 -4.15 -21.59
N ALA A 20 10.64 -4.03 -22.36
CA ALA A 20 9.70 -2.93 -22.17
C ALA A 20 8.87 -3.26 -20.91
N GLY A 21 9.45 -2.99 -19.74
CA GLY A 21 8.69 -2.99 -18.50
C GLY A 21 7.67 -1.85 -18.58
N CYS A 22 6.41 -2.18 -18.89
CA CYS A 22 5.32 -1.22 -18.80
C CYS A 22 5.30 -0.65 -17.37
N SER A 23 5.77 0.58 -17.20
CA SER A 23 5.52 1.37 -15.98
C SER A 23 4.05 1.80 -15.97
N GLY A 24 3.15 0.81 -15.95
CA GLY A 24 1.72 1.01 -15.83
C GLY A 24 1.40 1.59 -14.47
N ASN A 25 0.46 2.54 -14.44
CA ASN A 25 -0.13 3.05 -13.22
C ASN A 25 -0.60 1.87 -12.36
N ARG A 26 -0.03 1.68 -11.17
CA ARG A 26 -0.36 0.54 -10.31
C ARG A 26 -1.74 0.75 -9.73
N ALA A 27 -2.62 -0.25 -9.87
CA ALA A 27 -3.91 -0.22 -9.17
C ALA A 27 -3.68 -0.18 -7.65
N ALA A 28 -4.44 0.68 -6.97
CA ALA A 28 -4.49 0.71 -5.52
C ALA A 28 -5.09 -0.62 -5.03
N ARG A 29 -4.45 -1.25 -4.03
CA ARG A 29 -4.94 -2.47 -3.41
C ARG A 29 -5.64 -2.14 -2.11
N ASN A 30 -6.83 -2.71 -1.94
CA ASN A 30 -7.49 -2.81 -0.64
C ASN A 30 -7.02 -4.09 0.04
N LEU A 31 -6.83 -4.04 1.35
CA LEU A 31 -6.45 -5.19 2.16
C LEU A 31 -7.58 -5.47 3.15
N SER A 32 -7.88 -6.73 3.40
CA SER A 32 -8.83 -7.16 4.41
C SER A 32 -8.18 -8.22 5.28
N THR A 33 -8.41 -8.12 6.59
CA THR A 33 -7.86 -9.04 7.59
C THR A 33 -8.99 -9.54 8.46
N ASP A 34 -9.20 -10.85 8.42
CA ASP A 34 -10.19 -11.54 9.25
C ASP A 34 -9.58 -11.86 10.62
N LEU A 35 -10.39 -11.67 11.67
CA LEU A 35 -10.04 -11.98 13.05
C LEU A 35 -11.09 -12.93 13.62
N ASP A 36 -10.67 -13.75 14.59
CA ASP A 36 -11.50 -14.79 15.22
C ASP A 36 -12.48 -14.25 16.28
N GLY A 37 -12.59 -12.93 16.45
CA GLY A 37 -13.43 -12.32 17.49
C GLY A 37 -12.75 -12.20 18.86
N THR A 38 -11.49 -12.63 19.01
CA THR A 38 -10.77 -12.57 20.28
C THR A 38 -10.55 -11.13 20.77
N PHE A 39 -10.45 -10.16 19.86
CA PHE A 39 -10.18 -8.77 20.21
C PHE A 39 -11.45 -7.94 20.27
N SER A 40 -11.56 -7.12 21.32
CA SER A 40 -12.59 -6.09 21.40
C SER A 40 -12.42 -5.02 20.33
N ASN A 41 -13.52 -4.35 19.96
CA ASN A 41 -13.49 -3.19 19.07
C ASN A 41 -12.49 -2.11 19.54
N GLN A 42 -12.33 -1.93 20.85
CA GLN A 42 -11.41 -0.94 21.42
C GLN A 42 -9.95 -1.35 21.25
N GLN A 43 -9.62 -2.64 21.38
CA GLN A 43 -8.26 -3.14 21.11
C GLN A 43 -7.89 -2.98 19.64
N ILE A 44 -8.81 -3.29 18.73
CA ILE A 44 -8.59 -3.13 17.27
C ILE A 44 -8.45 -1.66 16.91
N GLU A 45 -9.34 -0.80 17.41
CA GLU A 45 -9.25 0.65 17.25
C GLU A 45 -7.89 1.18 17.69
N LYS A 46 -7.44 0.78 18.90
CA LYS A 46 -6.15 1.20 19.43
C LYS A 46 -4.99 0.70 18.57
N ALA A 47 -5.02 -0.55 18.13
CA ALA A 47 -4.00 -1.12 17.26
C ALA A 47 -3.90 -0.36 15.94
N ILE A 48 -5.03 -0.04 15.29
CA ILE A 48 -5.09 0.76 14.06
C ILE A 48 -4.52 2.16 14.28
N MET A 49 -5.01 2.86 15.30
CA MET A 49 -4.62 4.24 15.59
C MET A 49 -3.12 4.35 15.90
N ASP A 50 -2.60 3.46 16.75
CA ASP A 50 -1.19 3.50 17.11
C ASP A 50 -0.28 3.09 15.93
N SER A 51 -0.66 2.07 15.15
CA SER A 51 0.11 1.62 13.98
C SER A 51 0.20 2.72 12.91
N GLY A 52 -0.93 3.36 12.63
CA GLY A 52 -1.00 4.47 11.68
C GLY A 52 -0.10 5.63 12.11
N LYS A 53 -0.24 6.08 13.37
CA LYS A 53 0.60 7.16 13.93
C LYS A 53 2.09 6.84 13.87
N ALA A 54 2.48 5.63 14.26
CA ALA A 54 3.89 5.19 14.23
C ALA A 54 4.48 5.22 12.81
N ARG A 55 3.64 5.04 11.78
CA ARG A 55 4.03 5.12 10.37
C ARG A 55 3.88 6.51 9.74
N GLY A 56 3.50 7.52 10.52
CA GLY A 56 3.31 8.88 10.02
C GLY A 56 1.99 9.11 9.29
N TRP A 57 0.99 8.22 9.47
CA TRP A 57 -0.37 8.51 9.04
C TRP A 57 -1.04 9.46 10.04
N GLU A 58 -1.70 10.48 9.52
CA GLU A 58 -2.65 11.31 10.24
C GLU A 58 -3.96 10.52 10.38
N MET A 59 -4.15 9.91 11.55
CA MET A 59 -5.29 9.04 11.84
C MET A 59 -6.42 9.79 12.53
N LYS A 60 -7.66 9.60 12.06
CA LYS A 60 -8.86 10.20 12.66
C LYS A 60 -9.97 9.16 12.82
N LYS A 61 -10.45 8.98 14.05
CA LYS A 61 -11.69 8.22 14.29
C LYS A 61 -12.86 9.06 13.79
N MET A 62 -13.59 8.56 12.81
CA MET A 62 -14.76 9.25 12.25
C MET A 62 -16.03 8.90 13.03
N ARG A 63 -16.17 7.63 13.40
CA ARG A 63 -17.23 7.08 14.26
C ARG A 63 -16.79 5.72 14.79
N ALA A 64 -17.60 5.10 15.65
CA ALA A 64 -17.35 3.71 16.04
C ALA A 64 -17.28 2.80 14.80
N GLY A 65 -16.25 1.96 14.73
CA GLY A 65 -16.03 1.03 13.63
C GLY A 65 -15.50 1.67 12.34
N LEU A 66 -15.11 2.95 12.34
CA LEU A 66 -14.53 3.61 11.17
C LEU A 66 -13.45 4.64 11.52
N ILE A 67 -12.25 4.39 11.02
CA ILE A 67 -11.10 5.31 11.07
C ILE A 67 -10.76 5.76 9.65
N THR A 68 -10.28 6.98 9.50
CA THR A 68 -9.61 7.45 8.27
C THR A 68 -8.15 7.74 8.55
N GLY A 69 -7.34 7.65 7.49
CA GLY A 69 -5.91 7.95 7.54
C GLY A 69 -5.50 8.78 6.34
N LYS A 70 -4.63 9.77 6.55
CA LYS A 70 -3.96 10.50 5.48
C LYS A 70 -2.45 10.40 5.67
N ILE A 71 -1.72 10.12 4.60
CA ILE A 71 -0.26 10.22 4.60
C ILE A 71 0.18 11.22 3.55
N VAL A 72 1.11 12.07 3.93
CA VAL A 72 1.71 13.08 3.05
C VAL A 72 3.19 12.76 2.90
N THR A 73 3.65 12.69 1.66
CA THR A 73 5.04 12.49 1.29
C THR A 73 5.50 13.61 0.37
N ARG A 74 6.81 13.66 0.08
CA ARG A 74 7.36 14.65 -0.85
C ARG A 74 6.67 14.54 -2.21
N GLY A 75 5.76 15.47 -2.48
CA GLY A 75 5.04 15.58 -3.75
C GLY A 75 3.75 14.76 -3.88
N ASN A 76 3.38 13.91 -2.92
CA ASN A 76 2.16 13.08 -3.03
C ASN A 76 1.47 12.88 -1.69
N SER A 77 0.14 12.76 -1.70
CA SER A 77 -0.66 12.31 -0.57
C SER A 77 -1.47 11.07 -0.91
N ALA A 78 -1.85 10.31 0.11
CA ALA A 78 -2.84 9.24 -0.01
C ALA A 78 -3.80 9.26 1.18
N GLU A 79 -5.07 8.96 0.91
CA GLU A 79 -6.14 8.87 1.88
C GLU A 79 -6.71 7.45 1.89
N ILE A 80 -6.95 6.94 3.09
CA ILE A 80 -7.52 5.62 3.34
C ILE A 80 -8.69 5.72 4.31
N ARG A 81 -9.60 4.75 4.20
CA ARG A 81 -10.62 4.47 5.22
C ARG A 81 -10.42 3.05 5.73
N ILE A 82 -10.65 2.86 7.02
CA ILE A 82 -10.45 1.62 7.74
C ILE A 82 -11.71 1.28 8.52
N PRO A 83 -12.69 0.60 7.92
CA PRO A 83 -13.77 0.00 8.67
C PRO A 83 -13.22 -1.16 9.53
N TYR A 84 -13.76 -1.31 10.74
CA TYR A 84 -13.34 -2.37 11.66
C TYR A 84 -14.47 -2.85 12.57
N THR A 85 -14.39 -4.11 12.96
CA THR A 85 -15.21 -4.79 13.97
C THR A 85 -14.33 -5.77 14.75
N SER A 86 -14.87 -6.42 15.79
CA SER A 86 -14.20 -7.50 16.53
C SER A 86 -13.77 -8.67 15.63
N THR A 87 -14.41 -8.83 14.46
CA THR A 87 -14.15 -9.94 13.53
C THR A 87 -13.21 -9.57 12.38
N GLY A 88 -12.73 -8.32 12.31
CA GLY A 88 -11.79 -7.94 11.25
C GLY A 88 -11.74 -6.44 10.95
N TYR A 89 -10.88 -6.08 10.00
CA TYR A 89 -10.78 -4.73 9.46
C TYR A 89 -10.37 -4.76 8.00
N ALA A 90 -10.56 -3.64 7.29
CA ALA A 90 -10.07 -3.45 5.94
C ALA A 90 -9.30 -2.13 5.81
N ILE A 91 -8.24 -2.09 5.00
CA ILE A 91 -7.54 -0.86 4.61
C ILE A 91 -7.95 -0.56 3.17
N GLU A 92 -8.78 0.46 3.01
CA GLU A 92 -9.39 0.79 1.73
C GLU A 92 -8.86 2.12 1.22
N TYR A 93 -8.39 2.13 -0.02
CA TYR A 93 -7.95 3.34 -0.70
C TYR A 93 -9.14 4.25 -1.00
N VAL A 94 -9.03 5.52 -0.62
CA VAL A 94 -10.04 6.54 -0.93
C VAL A 94 -9.57 7.41 -2.09
N GLY A 95 -8.31 7.85 -2.07
CA GLY A 95 -7.79 8.74 -3.10
C GLY A 95 -6.38 9.24 -2.81
N SER A 96 -5.88 10.06 -3.72
CA SER A 96 -4.56 10.67 -3.65
C SER A 96 -4.54 12.00 -4.37
N GLN A 97 -3.67 12.90 -3.94
CA GLN A 97 -3.37 14.12 -4.68
C GLN A 97 -1.86 14.18 -4.90
N ASN A 98 -1.45 14.49 -6.14
CA ASN A 98 -0.09 14.93 -6.39
C ASN A 98 -0.01 16.41 -5.99
N LEU A 99 0.95 16.75 -5.13
CA LEU A 99 1.09 18.10 -4.57
C LEU A 99 1.83 19.05 -5.52
N THR A 100 2.39 18.52 -6.61
CA THR A 100 3.18 19.26 -7.61
C THR A 100 2.54 19.30 -9.00
N ALA A 101 1.47 18.52 -9.22
CA ALA A 101 0.73 18.46 -10.46
C ALA A 101 -0.73 18.13 -10.17
N ASP A 102 -1.67 18.68 -10.92
CA ASP A 102 -3.11 18.43 -10.77
C ASP A 102 -3.51 17.04 -11.32
N THR A 103 -2.89 15.98 -10.81
CA THR A 103 -3.16 14.60 -11.23
C THR A 103 -3.48 13.72 -10.02
N THR A 104 -4.53 12.92 -10.17
CA THR A 104 -4.98 11.92 -9.19
C THR A 104 -4.43 10.54 -9.56
N LYS A 105 -3.12 10.36 -9.38
CA LYS A 105 -2.45 9.07 -9.60
C LYS A 105 -2.14 8.40 -8.27
N VAL A 106 -2.44 7.10 -8.19
CA VAL A 106 -2.06 6.27 -7.04
C VAL A 106 -0.55 6.37 -6.82
N PRO A 107 -0.07 6.80 -5.64
CA PRO A 107 1.36 6.91 -5.40
C PRO A 107 2.05 5.56 -5.56
N ASN A 108 3.24 5.53 -6.18
CA ASN A 108 3.99 4.29 -6.44
C ASN A 108 4.23 3.43 -5.18
N ASN A 109 4.31 4.09 -4.03
CA ASN A 109 4.56 3.46 -2.73
C ASN A 109 3.27 3.10 -1.96
N TYR A 110 2.09 3.47 -2.45
CA TYR A 110 0.83 3.28 -1.72
C TYR A 110 0.64 1.83 -1.27
N ASN A 111 0.75 0.88 -2.20
CA ASN A 111 0.58 -0.54 -1.91
C ASN A 111 1.59 -1.05 -0.86
N ARG A 112 2.79 -0.46 -0.79
CA ARG A 112 3.78 -0.77 0.25
C ARG A 112 3.35 -0.19 1.59
N TRP A 113 2.89 1.05 1.63
CA TRP A 113 2.43 1.69 2.87
C TRP A 113 1.22 0.95 3.46
N ALA A 114 0.23 0.58 2.64
CA ALA A 114 -0.93 -0.19 3.08
C ALA A 114 -0.53 -1.56 3.66
N THR A 115 0.29 -2.33 2.95
CA THR A 115 0.80 -3.63 3.45
C THR A 115 1.59 -3.49 4.75
N LYS A 116 2.37 -2.42 4.87
CA LYS A 116 3.19 -2.17 6.06
C LYS A 116 2.34 -1.75 7.25
N LEU A 117 1.29 -0.98 7.03
CA LEU A 117 0.29 -0.63 8.05
C LEU A 117 -0.44 -1.89 8.54
N ASP A 118 -0.92 -2.73 7.63
CA ASP A 118 -1.57 -4.00 7.96
C ASP A 118 -0.70 -4.90 8.84
N GLN A 119 0.58 -5.10 8.46
CA GLN A 119 1.54 -5.88 9.26
C GLN A 119 1.69 -5.34 10.69
N ASP A 120 1.76 -4.02 10.87
CA ASP A 120 1.93 -3.42 12.19
C ASP A 120 0.66 -3.54 13.05
N ILE A 121 -0.52 -3.47 12.43
CA ILE A 121 -1.79 -3.69 13.13
C ILE A 121 -1.84 -5.11 13.68
N GLN A 122 -1.53 -6.10 12.84
CA GLN A 122 -1.48 -7.51 13.26
C GLN A 122 -0.46 -7.73 14.37
N ASN A 123 0.76 -7.18 14.23
CA ASN A 123 1.78 -7.27 15.26
C ASN A 123 1.32 -6.66 16.59
N LYS A 124 0.65 -5.50 16.56
CA LYS A 124 0.10 -4.87 17.76
C LYS A 124 -1.00 -5.69 18.41
N LEU A 125 -1.87 -6.32 17.62
CA LEU A 125 -2.91 -7.21 18.12
C LEU A 125 -2.31 -8.44 18.82
N LEU A 126 -1.26 -9.04 18.27
CA LEU A 126 -0.55 -10.15 18.89
C LEU A 126 0.09 -9.79 20.24
N MET A 127 0.51 -8.54 20.43
CA MET A 127 1.10 -8.07 21.69
C MET A 127 0.08 -7.78 22.80
N VAL A 128 -1.21 -7.66 22.47
CA VAL A 128 -2.30 -7.38 23.42
C VAL A 128 -3.24 -8.57 23.62
N LYS A 129 -2.94 -9.70 22.97
CA LYS A 129 -3.60 -10.99 23.19
C LYS A 129 -3.13 -11.57 24.52
#